data_AF-A0A382KNS0-F1
#
_entry.id   AF-A0A382KNS0-F1
#
_cell.length_a   1.000
_cell.length_b   1.000
_cell.length_c   1.000
_cell.angle_alpha   90.00
_cell.angle_beta   90.00
_cell.angle_gamma   90.00
#
_symmetry.space_group_name_H-M   'P 1'
#
loop_
_entity.id
_entity.type
_entity.pdbx_description
1 polymer ?
#
loop_
_entity_poly.entity_id
_entity_poly.type
_entity_poly.pdbx_seq_one_letter_code
_entity_poly.pdbx_strand_id
1 'polypeptide(L)' 'MEDVANKLKGIIGGLTEILIGAIGLLVVVQVVFGDGGEDAKTIDIIGNITGVVNTFIGSGASLASLVALLIVLGVLSRK' A
#
# COMPACT_ATOMS: atom_id res chain seq x y z
N MET A 1 -14.08 28.75 -11.81
CA MET A 1 -13.82 27.95 -10.59
C MET A 1 -13.64 26.48 -10.94
N GLU A 2 -14.40 25.94 -11.88
CA GLU A 2 -14.34 24.56 -12.35
C GLU A 2 -12.99 24.17 -12.99
N ASP A 3 -12.37 25.06 -13.78
CA ASP A 3 -11.04 24.82 -14.37
C ASP A 3 -9.92 24.70 -13.33
N VAL A 4 -10.00 25.48 -12.25
CA VAL A 4 -9.04 25.41 -11.15
C VAL A 4 -9.21 24.08 -10.40
N ALA A 5 -10.45 23.65 -10.17
CA ALA A 5 -10.75 22.37 -9.53
C ALA A 5 -10.25 21.18 -10.37
N ASN A 6 -10.46 21.20 -11.69
CA ASN A 6 -9.99 20.16 -12.60
C ASN A 6 -8.46 20.10 -12.68
N LYS A 7 -7.80 21.25 -12.70
CA LYS A 7 -6.33 21.33 -12.71
C LYS A 7 -5.73 20.81 -11.40
N LEU A 8 -6.33 21.16 -10.25
CA LEU A 8 -5.93 20.63 -8.94
C LEU A 8 -6.14 19.12 -8.85
N LYS A 9 -7.28 18.61 -9.33
CA LYS A 9 -7.56 17.17 -9.38
C LYS A 9 -6.53 16.41 -10.22
N GLY A 10 -6.13 16.97 -11.36
CA GLY A 10 -5.07 16.41 -12.20
C GLY A 10 -3.71 16.37 -11.51
N ILE A 11 -3.32 17.45 -10.81
CA ILE A 11 -2.06 17.51 -10.06
C ILE A 11 -2.04 16.49 -8.92
N ILE A 12 -3.14 16.39 -8.16
CA ILE A 12 -3.28 15.44 -7.04
C ILE A 12 -3.24 13.99 -7.57
N GLY A 13 -3.92 13.73 -8.68
CA GLY A 13 -3.91 12.41 -9.33
C GLY A 13 -2.49 12.00 -9.74
N GLY A 14 -1.78 12.88 -10.47
CA GLY A 14 -0.41 12.60 -10.89
C GLY A 14 0.58 12.43 -9.73
N LEU A 15 0.45 13.23 -8.67
CA LEU A 15 1.26 13.07 -7.47
C LEU A 15 0.98 11.73 -6.77
N THR A 16 -0.28 11.31 -6.73
CA THR A 16 -0.68 10.03 -6.13
C THR A 16 -0.02 8.86 -6.86
N GLU A 17 -0.04 8.86 -8.20
CA GLU A 17 0.61 7.81 -9.00
C GLU A 17 2.12 7.75 -8.76
N ILE A 18 2.80 8.90 -8.68
CA ILE A 18 4.23 8.96 -8.39
C ILE A 18 4.53 8.39 -6.99
N LEU A 19 3.74 8.76 -5.98
CA LEU A 19 3.93 8.27 -4.61
C LEU A 19 3.67 6.76 -4.50
N ILE A 20 2.64 6.25 -5.17
CA ILE A 20 2.37 4.79 -5.23
C ILE A 20 3.54 4.06 -5.86
N GLY A 21 4.07 4.56 -6.99
CA GLY A 21 5.25 3.98 -7.65
C GLY A 21 6.49 4.00 -6.76
N ALA A 22 6.73 5.10 -6.05
CA ALA A 22 7.85 5.23 -5.12
C ALA A 22 7.73 4.25 -3.94
N ILE A 23 6.56 4.13 -3.32
CA ILE A 23 6.31 3.16 -2.24
C ILE A 23 6.52 1.73 -2.75
N GLY A 24 5.98 1.41 -3.93
CA GLY A 24 6.16 0.09 -4.54
C GLY A 24 7.63 -0.26 -4.76
N LEU A 25 8.43 0.68 -5.28
CA LEU A 25 9.87 0.50 -5.46
C LEU A 25 10.56 0.25 -4.11
N LEU A 26 10.23 1.04 -3.09
CA LEU A 26 10.83 0.91 -1.77
C LEU A 26 10.47 -0.42 -1.07
N VAL A 27 9.25 -0.94 -1.30
CA VAL A 27 8.88 -2.30 -0.85
C VAL A 27 9.79 -3.34 -1.49
N VAL A 28 10.05 -3.24 -2.80
CA VAL A 28 10.98 -4.17 -3.49
C VAL A 28 12.38 -4.08 -2.89
N VAL A 29 12.87 -2.87 -2.61
CA VAL A 29 14.17 -2.66 -1.95
C VAL A 29 14.21 -3.37 -0.60
N GLN A 30 13.20 -3.20 0.24
CA GLN A 30 13.15 -3.85 1.56
C GLN A 30 13.05 -5.37 1.47
N VAL A 31 12.37 -5.93 0.46
CA VAL A 31 12.32 -7.38 0.23
C VAL A 31 13.69 -7.94 -0.18
N VAL A 32 14.42 -7.22 -1.03
CA VAL A 32 15.71 -7.70 -1.57
C VAL A 32 16.86 -7.49 -0.58
N PHE A 33 16.89 -6.35 0.10
CA PHE A 33 17.99 -5.94 0.97
C PHE A 33 17.69 -6.15 2.46
N GLY A 34 16.48 -6.60 2.80
CA GLY A 34 16.00 -6.70 4.18
C GLY A 34 15.62 -5.33 4.76
N ASP A 35 15.23 -5.30 6.03
CA ASP A 35 14.93 -4.06 6.74
C ASP A 35 16.18 -3.22 7.06
N GLY A 36 17.38 -3.66 6.65
CA GLY A 36 18.65 -3.09 7.07
C GLY A 36 18.72 -3.11 8.59
N GLY A 37 19.27 -4.19 9.15
CA GLY A 37 19.35 -4.40 10.60
C GLY A 37 20.00 -3.25 11.39
N GLU A 38 20.09 -3.41 12.71
CA GLU A 38 20.37 -2.42 13.80
C GLU A 38 21.15 -1.12 13.50
N ASP A 39 22.03 -1.08 12.49
CA ASP A 39 22.84 0.07 12.09
C ASP A 39 22.19 0.98 11.02
N ALA A 40 21.18 0.50 10.28
CA ALA A 40 20.45 1.32 9.33
C ALA A 40 19.14 1.78 9.96
N LYS A 41 18.96 3.10 10.13
CA LYS A 41 17.64 3.72 10.32
C LYS A 41 16.82 3.58 9.03
N THR A 42 16.61 2.36 8.56
CA THR A 42 15.79 2.08 7.41
C THR A 42 14.35 2.22 7.85
N ILE A 43 13.55 2.86 7.01
CA ILE A 43 12.11 2.92 7.22
C ILE A 43 11.59 1.50 7.00
N ASP A 44 10.99 0.89 8.02
CA ASP A 44 10.29 -0.40 7.88
C ASP A 44 8.97 -0.19 7.13
N ILE A 45 9.03 -0.19 5.81
CA ILE A 45 7.89 0.12 4.94
C ILE A 45 6.88 -1.01 4.97
N ILE A 46 7.33 -2.27 4.97
CA ILE A 46 6.45 -3.44 5.06
C ILE A 46 5.72 -3.46 6.42
N GLY A 47 6.42 -3.25 7.53
CA GLY A 47 5.82 -3.15 8.86
C GLY A 47 4.87 -1.97 8.98
N ASN A 48 5.22 -0.80 8.43
CA ASN A 48 4.35 0.37 8.39
C ASN A 48 3.05 0.12 7.60
N ILE A 49 3.16 -0.46 6.40
CA ILE A 49 1.99 -0.83 5.58
C ILE A 49 1.14 -1.86 6.32
N THR A 50 1.77 -2.88 6.90
CA THR A 50 1.10 -3.93 7.67
C THR A 50 0.38 -3.34 8.89
N GLY A 51 0.99 -2.38 9.59
CA GLY A 51 0.37 -1.68 10.74
C GLY A 51 -0.87 -0.87 10.35
N VAL A 52 -0.81 -0.15 9.23
CA VAL A 52 -1.98 0.56 8.67
C VAL A 52 -3.08 -0.43 8.32
N VAL A 53 -2.74 -1.50 7.61
CA VAL A 53 -3.71 -2.54 7.21
C VAL A 53 -4.32 -3.23 8.44
N ASN A 54 -3.52 -3.57 9.45
CA ASN A 54 -4.00 -4.17 10.70
C ASN A 54 -4.94 -3.23 11.47
N THR A 55 -4.74 -1.92 11.37
CA THR A 55 -5.67 -0.92 11.96
C THR A 55 -7.02 -0.93 11.24
N PHE A 56 -7.02 -1.11 9.91
CA PHE A 56 -8.26 -1.17 9.12
C PHE A 56 -9.04 -2.48 9.30
N ILE A 57 -8.36 -3.62 9.45
CA ILE A 57 -9.02 -4.94 9.53
C ILE A 57 -9.27 -5.40 10.97
N GLY A 58 -8.45 -4.93 11.92
CA GLY A 58 -8.48 -5.35 13.33
C GLY A 58 -7.29 -6.26 13.71
N SER A 59 -6.87 -6.21 14.97
CA SER A 59 -5.63 -6.81 15.51
C SER A 59 -5.48 -8.33 15.40
N GLY A 60 -6.50 -9.03 14.90
CA GLY A 60 -6.49 -10.49 14.68
C GLY A 60 -6.58 -10.90 13.21
N ALA A 61 -6.75 -9.96 12.29
CA ALA A 61 -6.87 -10.26 10.87
C ALA A 61 -5.51 -10.14 10.18
N SER A 62 -5.11 -11.20 9.48
CA SER A 62 -3.88 -11.21 8.70
C SER A 62 -4.13 -10.69 7.28
N LEU A 63 -3.11 -10.10 6.65
CA LEU A 63 -3.11 -9.85 5.20
C LEU A 63 -3.52 -11.10 4.41
N ALA A 64 -3.08 -12.28 4.86
CA ALA A 64 -3.47 -13.56 4.27
C ALA A 64 -4.99 -13.82 4.32
N SER A 65 -5.67 -13.48 5.42
CA SER A 65 -7.13 -13.59 5.51
C SER A 65 -7.87 -12.61 4.58
N LEU A 66 -7.30 -11.42 4.33
CA LEU A 66 -7.88 -10.45 3.40
C LEU A 66 -7.68 -10.90 1.95
N VAL A 67 -6.51 -11.42 1.61
CA VAL A 67 -6.24 -12.04 0.30
C VAL A 67 -7.15 -13.26 0.07
N ALA A 68 -7.33 -14.12 1.09
CA ALA A 68 -8.24 -15.26 1.00
C ALA A 68 -9.69 -14.81 0.74
N LEU A 69 -10.17 -13.76 1.41
CA LEU A 69 -11.50 -13.18 1.16
C LEU A 69 -11.61 -12.62 -0.27
N LEU A 70 -10.61 -11.88 -0.75
CA LEU A 70 -10.60 -11.35 -2.12
C LEU A 70 -10.63 -12.47 -3.17
N ILE A 71 -9.94 -13.58 -2.93
CA ILE A 71 -10.01 -14.77 -3.80
C ILE A 71 -11.42 -15.36 -3.78
N VAL A 72 -12.03 -15.56 -2.61
CA VAL A 72 -13.39 -16.07 -2.49
C VAL A 72 -14.39 -15.15 -3.18
N LEU A 73 -14.31 -13.84 -2.96
CA LEU A 73 -15.14 -12.85 -3.64
C LEU A 73 -14.89 -12.87 -5.16
N GLY A 74 -13.65 -12.92 -5.62
CA GLY A 74 -13.33 -13.02 -7.05
C GLY A 74 -13.88 -14.28 -7.71
N VAL A 75 -13.94 -15.40 -6.98
CA VAL A 75 -14.59 -16.64 -7.44
C VAL A 75 -16.11 -16.50 -7.44
N LEU A 76 -16.71 -15.91 -6.40
CA LEU A 76 -18.16 -15.72 -6.29
C LEU A 76 -18.70 -14.67 -7.27
N SER A 77 -17.92 -13.63 -7.57
CA SER A 77 -18.23 -12.59 -8.56
C SER A 77 -18.03 -13.06 -10.00
N ARG A 78 -17.49 -14.26 -10.24
CA ARG A 78 -17.66 -14.95 -11.52
C ARG A 78 -19.08 -15.51 -11.62
N LYS A 79 -20.07 -14.62 -11.76
CA LYS A 79 -21.43 -14.93 -12.23
C LYS A 79 -22.00 -13.70 -12.93
#